data_AF-A0A2G9NP08-F1
#
_entry.id   AF-A0A2G9NP08-F1
#
_cell.length_a   1.000
_cell.length_b   1.000
_cell.length_c   1.000
_cell.angle_alpha   90.00
_cell.angle_beta   90.00
_cell.angle_gamma   90.00
#
_symmetry.space_group_name_H-M   'P 1'
#
loop_
_entity.id
_entity.type
_entity.pdbx_description
1 polymer ?
#
loop_
_entity_poly.entity_id
_entity_poly.type
_entity_poly.pdbx_seq_one_letter_code
_entity_poly.pdbx_strand_id
1 'polypeptide(L)'
;MLTEKNKKEVKMTKNCIYCKSGLMDTSVIDVCNRCGIGVWGEKMFKAIVDGMEKAEQTGDLHQGSVSNGVNSPTPSKPHESSISEMNF
;
A
#
# COMPACT_ATOMS: atom_id res chain seq x y z
N MET A 1 19.19 26.62 19.96
CA MET A 1 19.61 25.56 19.02
C MET A 1 18.43 25.25 18.12
N LEU A 2 18.43 25.77 16.89
CA LEU A 2 17.35 25.60 15.92
C LEU A 2 17.54 24.25 15.21
N THR A 3 16.64 23.29 15.44
CA THR A 3 16.59 22.05 14.65
C THR A 3 15.63 22.23 13.50
N GLU A 4 16.08 22.93 12.46
CA GLU A 4 15.58 22.74 11.11
C GLU A 4 16.08 21.37 10.63
N LYS A 5 15.19 20.46 10.19
CA LYS A 5 15.45 19.40 9.18
C LYS A 5 14.31 18.38 9.12
N ASN A 6 13.38 18.60 8.19
CA ASN A 6 12.97 17.64 7.16
C ASN A 6 11.70 18.15 6.47
N LYS A 7 11.86 19.13 5.60
CA LYS A 7 10.82 19.43 4.60
C LYS A 7 10.97 18.36 3.52
N LYS A 8 10.30 17.21 3.66
CA LYS A 8 10.18 16.21 2.59
C LYS A 8 9.67 16.96 1.36
N GLU A 9 10.51 17.04 0.34
CA GLU A 9 10.16 17.66 -0.93
C GLU A 9 8.98 16.88 -1.51
N VAL A 10 7.83 17.54 -1.66
CA VAL A 10 6.61 16.91 -2.18
C VAL A 10 6.78 16.79 -3.68
N LYS A 11 7.31 15.64 -4.12
CA LYS A 11 7.48 15.34 -5.54
C LYS A 11 6.17 14.78 -6.11
N MET A 12 5.68 15.40 -7.18
CA MET A 12 4.46 14.98 -7.89
C MET A 12 4.85 14.16 -9.13
N THR A 13 5.19 12.90 -8.92
CA THR A 13 5.68 11.97 -9.96
C THR A 13 4.57 11.13 -10.58
N LYS A 14 3.48 10.90 -9.83
CA LYS A 14 2.35 10.07 -10.21
C LYS A 14 1.25 10.92 -10.81
N ASN A 15 0.40 10.33 -11.64
CA ASN A 15 -0.74 11.00 -12.24
C ASN A 15 -2.00 10.17 -12.01
N CYS A 16 -3.13 10.84 -11.75
CA CYS A 16 -4.41 10.16 -11.63
C CYS A 16 -4.76 9.46 -12.96
N ILE A 17 -5.13 8.18 -12.91
CA ILE A 17 -5.46 7.40 -14.10
C ILE A 17 -6.65 7.97 -14.89
N TYR A 18 -7.57 8.67 -14.21
CA TYR A 18 -8.78 9.23 -14.82
C TYR A 18 -8.58 10.63 -15.40
N CYS A 19 -8.27 11.62 -14.55
CA CYS A 19 -8.20 13.02 -14.98
C CYS A 19 -6.77 13.52 -15.28
N LYS A 20 -5.76 12.65 -15.13
CA LYS A 20 -4.34 12.97 -15.35
C LYS A 20 -3.80 14.10 -14.46
N SER A 21 -4.51 14.49 -13.40
CA SER A 21 -3.98 15.43 -12.41
C SER A 21 -2.77 14.83 -11.71
N GLY A 22 -1.77 15.66 -11.41
CA GLY A 22 -0.62 15.21 -10.62
C GLY A 22 -1.05 14.68 -9.25
N LEU A 23 -0.36 13.64 -8.80
CA LEU A 23 -0.48 12.99 -7.50
C LEU A 23 0.89 12.98 -6.82
N MET A 24 0.88 12.99 -5.49
CA MET A 24 2.10 12.88 -4.70
C MET A 24 2.74 11.51 -4.91
N ASP A 25 4.07 11.47 -4.97
CA ASP A 25 4.83 10.21 -5.05
C ASP A 25 4.53 9.28 -3.86
N THR A 26 4.24 9.87 -2.70
CA THR A 26 3.85 9.17 -1.47
C THR A 26 2.42 8.64 -1.49
N SER A 27 1.64 8.86 -2.55
CA SER A 27 0.30 8.30 -2.64
C SER A 27 0.37 6.80 -2.96
N VAL A 28 -0.33 5.99 -2.15
CA VAL A 28 -0.43 4.53 -2.34
C VAL A 28 -1.36 4.12 -3.48
N ILE A 29 -2.06 5.08 -4.10
CA ILE A 29 -2.99 4.83 -5.21
C ILE A 29 -2.80 5.86 -6.33
N ASP A 30 -3.10 5.45 -7.56
CA ASP A 30 -3.03 6.32 -8.76
C ASP A 30 -4.37 7.00 -9.08
N VAL A 31 -5.15 7.38 -8.06
CA VAL A 31 -6.47 8.03 -8.22
C VAL A 31 -6.59 9.25 -7.30
N CYS A 32 -6.95 10.41 -7.85
CA CYS A 32 -7.20 11.60 -7.04
C CYS A 32 -8.54 11.52 -6.30
N ASN A 33 -8.67 12.25 -5.19
CA ASN A 33 -9.89 12.26 -4.36
C ASN A 33 -11.16 12.52 -5.16
N ARG A 34 -11.14 13.51 -6.07
CA ARG A 34 -12.32 13.86 -6.88
C ARG A 34 -12.79 12.68 -7.74
N CYS A 35 -11.86 12.01 -8.42
CA CYS A 35 -12.19 10.87 -9.28
C CYS A 35 -12.56 9.63 -8.46
N GLY A 36 -11.83 9.35 -7.38
CA GLY A 36 -12.10 8.20 -6.51
C GLY A 36 -13.48 8.29 -5.85
N ILE A 37 -13.83 9.46 -5.31
CA ILE A 37 -15.17 9.71 -4.77
C ILE A 37 -16.23 9.61 -5.87
N GLY A 38 -15.93 10.09 -7.08
CA GLY A 38 -16.86 10.00 -8.21
C GLY A 38 -17.14 8.57 -8.69
N VAL A 39 -16.16 7.67 -8.60
CA VAL A 39 -16.28 6.28 -9.05
C VAL A 39 -16.86 5.38 -7.96
N TRP A 40 -16.39 5.51 -6.71
CA TRP A 40 -16.71 4.58 -5.63
C TRP A 40 -17.58 5.18 -4.52
N GLY A 41 -17.74 6.50 -4.48
CA GLY A 41 -18.33 7.21 -3.34
C GLY A 41 -17.34 7.42 -2.20
N GLU A 42 -17.62 8.41 -1.34
CA GLU A 42 -16.71 8.86 -0.27
C GLU A 42 -16.32 7.74 0.70
N LYS A 43 -17.30 6.97 1.19
CA LYS A 43 -17.06 5.90 2.18
C LYS A 43 -16.18 4.79 1.63
N MET A 44 -16.46 4.35 0.40
CA MET A 44 -15.73 3.26 -0.23
C MET A 44 -14.32 3.71 -0.61
N PHE A 45 -14.19 4.91 -1.19
CA PHE A 45 -12.89 5.46 -1.52
C PHE A 45 -11.99 5.61 -0.29
N LYS A 46 -12.55 6.10 0.83
CA LYS A 46 -11.84 6.15 2.11
C LYS A 46 -11.37 4.77 2.56
N ALA A 47 -12.24 3.76 2.52
CA ALA A 47 -11.88 2.40 2.92
C ALA A 47 -10.76 1.80 2.03
N ILE A 48 -10.77 2.11 0.73
CA ILE A 48 -9.71 1.70 -0.20
C ILE A 48 -8.39 2.35 0.18
N VAL A 49 -8.37 3.68 0.37
CA VAL A 49 -7.16 4.41 0.78
C VAL A 49 -6.63 3.88 2.10
N ASP A 50 -7.48 3.79 3.12
CA ASP A 50 -7.10 3.28 4.45
C ASP A 50 -6.56 1.84 4.38
N GLY A 51 -7.12 1.00 3.51
CA GLY A 51 -6.66 -0.38 3.29
C GLY A 51 -5.27 -0.43 2.65
N MET A 52 -5.04 0.37 1.61
CA MET A 52 -3.77 0.42 0.89
C MET A 52 -2.65 1.04 1.75
N GLU A 53 -2.94 2.08 2.53
CA GLU A 53 -1.98 2.67 3.46
C GLU A 53 -1.58 1.70 4.57
N LYS A 54 -2.52 0.91 5.09
CA LYS A 54 -2.21 -0.15 6.06
C LYS A 54 -1.32 -1.23 5.44
N ALA A 55 -1.62 -1.67 4.22
CA ALA A 55 -0.81 -2.65 3.51
C ALA A 55 0.61 -2.14 3.21
N GLU A 56 0.78 -0.84 2.92
CA GLU A 56 2.10 -0.23 2.79
C GLU A 56 2.87 -0.28 4.13
N GLN A 57 2.21 0.06 5.23
CA GLN A 57 2.82 0.04 6.58
C GLN A 57 3.19 -1.37 7.05
N THR A 58 2.39 -2.40 6.71
CA THR A 58 2.67 -3.79 7.09
C THR A 58 3.62 -4.50 6.13
N GLY A 59 3.94 -3.89 4.98
CA GLY A 59 4.75 -4.51 3.93
C GLY A 59 3.98 -5.50 3.05
N ASP A 60 2.66 -5.59 3.22
CA ASP A 60 1.80 -6.51 2.49
C ASP A 60 1.36 -6.00 1.12
N LEU A 61 1.66 -4.73 0.78
CA LEU A 61 1.30 -4.13 -0.51
C LEU A 61 1.81 -4.91 -1.72
N HIS A 62 2.88 -5.70 -1.55
CA HIS A 62 3.50 -6.50 -2.61
C HIS A 62 3.26 -8.02 -2.47
N GLN A 63 2.28 -8.45 -1.65
CA GLN A 63 1.91 -9.86 -1.55
C GLN A 63 1.46 -10.39 -2.92
N GLY A 64 2.31 -11.19 -3.57
CA GLY A 64 2.05 -11.77 -4.89
C GLY A 64 2.89 -11.18 -6.04
N SER A 65 3.86 -10.31 -5.75
CA SER A 65 4.83 -9.92 -6.78
C SER A 65 5.65 -11.14 -7.22
N VAL A 66 5.35 -11.68 -8.40
CA VAL A 66 6.14 -12.74 -9.04
C VAL A 66 7.44 -12.12 -9.56
N SER A 67 8.39 -11.88 -8.68
CA SER A 67 9.75 -11.55 -9.09
C SER A 67 10.34 -12.74 -9.82
N ASN A 68 10.41 -12.68 -11.16
CA ASN A 68 11.24 -13.58 -11.95
C ASN A 68 12.66 -13.53 -11.36
N GLY A 69 13.12 -14.68 -10.88
CA GLY A 69 14.05 -14.77 -9.76
C GLY A 69 15.41 -14.10 -9.93
N VAL A 70 15.86 -13.46 -8.85
CA VAL A 70 17.23 -13.57 -8.33
C VAL A 70 17.11 -13.67 -6.80
N ASN A 71 17.70 -14.74 -6.25
CA ASN A 71 17.68 -15.14 -4.85
C ASN A 71 18.01 -14.01 -3.86
N SER A 72 17.24 -13.90 -2.78
CA SER A 72 17.75 -13.69 -1.40
C SER A 72 16.67 -14.03 -0.36
N PRO A 73 17.00 -14.73 0.74
CA PRO A 73 16.04 -15.25 1.70
C PRO A 73 15.74 -14.26 2.83
N THR A 74 14.47 -14.10 3.19
CA THR A 74 14.08 -13.65 4.53
C THR A 74 12.92 -14.50 5.06
N PRO A 75 12.95 -14.92 6.34
CA PRO A 75 12.07 -15.95 6.86
C PRO A 75 10.71 -15.37 7.24
N SER A 76 9.67 -15.64 6.46
CA SER A 76 8.30 -15.56 6.94
C SER A 76 8.01 -16.80 7.80
N LYS A 77 7.70 -16.56 9.08
CA LYS A 77 7.29 -17.61 10.02
C LYS A 77 6.00 -18.28 9.49
N PRO A 78 5.92 -19.62 9.42
CA PRO A 78 4.65 -20.28 9.20
C PRO A 78 3.79 -20.14 10.45
N HIS A 79 2.55 -19.68 10.26
CA HIS A 79 1.49 -19.70 11.26
C HIS A 79 1.05 -21.16 11.45
N GLU A 80 1.56 -21.80 12.50
CA GLU A 80 1.19 -23.14 12.93
C GLU A 80 -0.26 -23.12 13.45
N SER A 81 -1.21 -23.51 12.60
CA SER A 81 -2.54 -23.91 13.05
C SER A 81 -2.45 -25.37 13.49
N SER A 82 -2.43 -25.59 14.80
CA SER A 82 -2.54 -26.89 15.44
C SER A 82 -3.79 -27.62 14.95
N ILE A 83 -3.61 -28.64 14.10
CA ILE A 83 -4.58 -29.72 13.98
C ILE A 83 -4.11 -30.76 14.97
N SER A 84 -4.71 -30.76 16.17
CA SER A 84 -4.56 -31.84 17.13
C SER A 84 -5.04 -33.13 16.49
N GLU A 85 -4.13 -34.11 16.43
CA GLU A 85 -4.31 -35.46 15.93
C GLU A 85 -5.62 -36.09 16.46
N MET A 86 -6.41 -36.64 15.54
CA MET A 86 -7.47 -37.57 15.87
C MET A 86 -6.84 -38.85 16.39
N ASN A 87 -7.06 -39.17 17.66
CA ASN A 87 -6.75 -40.47 18.20
C ASN A 87 -7.79 -41.50 17.73
N PHE A 88 -7.22 -42.67 17.39
CA PHE A 88 -7.77 -43.96 17.00
C PHE A 88 -9.20 -44.30 17.48
#